data_AF-A0A562CFY2-F1
#
_entry.id   AF-A0A562CFY2-F1
#
_cell.length_a   1.000
_cell.length_b   1.000
_cell.length_c   1.000
_cell.angle_alpha   90.00
_cell.angle_beta   90.00
_cell.angle_gamma   90.00
#
_symmetry.space_group_name_H-M   'P 1'
#
loop_
_entity.id
_entity.type
_entity.pdbx_description
1 polymer ?
#
loop_
_entity_poly.entity_id
_entity_poly.type
_entity_poly.pdbx_seq_one_letter_code
_entity_poly.pdbx_strand_id
1 'polypeptide(L)'
;MVQGSDFEQMWRDLAPIGRSSSTGGYFRQPWHAAELELRAWFRSAAADRGLAVEEDPFGNLVAWWGPADAPRVLTGSHLDSVLDGGAYDGPLGVVSSFAAIDRMRADGVQPARRLGVAAFVEEEGSRFGLACLGSRLALGATAWEQARELTDRDGVRLGDVVAGGEDGGSRLLDGVETYVELHVEQGRALVDHDAAVGVGSAIWPHGRYRYDFTGRADHAGTTRMEDRADPMLTYAMTALAANKQARLSGQRATFGRVEVQPNGTNAVPSRVTAWLDARAESTTMLRSLVGAIDKLATERAHRDGTGIEVTAESVSGEVAFDPALRDDLADALGGVPVLPTQAGHDAGILQAAGITSAMLFVRNPTGVSHSPHESAEAADCLAGVDALATALTRLVS
;
A
#
# COMPACT_ATOMS: atom_id res chain seq x y z
N MET A 1 21.78 -20.12 -25.88
CA MET A 1 21.28 -20.00 -24.50
C MET A 1 20.74 -18.59 -24.36
N VAL A 2 19.43 -18.43 -24.24
CA VAL A 2 18.83 -17.12 -23.98
C VAL A 2 19.24 -16.77 -22.56
N GLN A 3 20.16 -15.81 -22.38
CA GLN A 3 20.33 -15.17 -21.08
C GLN A 3 18.97 -14.53 -20.76
N GLY A 4 18.34 -14.95 -19.67
CA GLY A 4 17.07 -14.37 -19.22
C GLY A 4 17.20 -12.86 -19.11
N SER A 5 16.10 -12.14 -19.31
CA SER A 5 16.08 -10.70 -19.08
C SER A 5 16.52 -10.40 -17.63
N ASP A 6 17.15 -9.24 -17.41
CA ASP A 6 17.67 -8.83 -16.09
C ASP A 6 16.57 -8.90 -15.00
N PHE A 7 15.32 -8.58 -15.40
CA PHE A 7 14.12 -8.74 -14.58
C PHE A 7 13.96 -10.17 -14.01
N GLU A 8 14.03 -11.21 -14.84
CA GLU A 8 13.78 -12.59 -14.39
C GLU A 8 14.87 -13.10 -13.43
N GLN A 9 16.11 -12.64 -13.58
CA GLN A 9 17.19 -12.97 -12.65
C GLN A 9 16.95 -12.27 -11.30
N MET A 10 16.72 -10.96 -11.31
CA MET A 10 16.39 -10.21 -10.09
C MET A 10 15.16 -10.79 -9.37
N TRP A 11 14.12 -11.15 -10.12
CA TRP A 11 12.92 -11.76 -9.55
C TRP A 11 13.21 -13.11 -8.90
N ARG A 12 14.02 -13.97 -9.55
CA ARG A 12 14.44 -15.26 -8.98
C ARG A 12 15.22 -15.10 -7.67
N ASP A 13 16.05 -14.08 -7.57
CA ASP A 13 16.87 -13.82 -6.38
C ASP A 13 16.03 -13.23 -5.23
N LEU A 14 15.04 -12.40 -5.55
CA LEU A 14 14.13 -11.79 -4.56
C LEU A 14 13.03 -12.74 -4.06
N ALA A 15 12.50 -13.59 -4.95
CA ALA A 15 11.37 -14.49 -4.66
C ALA A 15 11.49 -15.39 -3.41
N PRO A 16 12.66 -15.93 -3.01
CA PRO A 16 12.73 -16.74 -1.79
C PRO A 16 12.63 -15.92 -0.49
N ILE A 17 12.94 -14.62 -0.52
CA ILE A 17 13.10 -13.80 0.70
C ILE A 17 11.73 -13.55 1.35
N GLY A 18 11.59 -13.95 2.62
CA GLY A 18 10.35 -13.80 3.39
C GLY A 18 9.20 -14.73 2.97
N ARG A 19 9.46 -15.71 2.10
CA ARG A 19 8.42 -16.62 1.61
C ARG A 19 8.10 -17.73 2.62
N SER A 20 6.83 -17.88 2.94
CA SER A 20 6.32 -18.97 3.78
C SER A 20 6.31 -20.28 3.02
N SER A 21 6.94 -21.30 3.59
CA SER A 21 6.91 -22.68 3.06
C SER A 21 5.54 -23.36 3.24
N SER A 22 4.67 -22.81 4.09
CA SER A 22 3.37 -23.41 4.42
C SER A 22 2.23 -22.86 3.57
N THR A 23 2.18 -21.55 3.37
CA THR A 23 1.11 -20.84 2.66
C THR A 23 1.52 -20.43 1.25
N GLY A 24 2.83 -20.31 0.99
CA GLY A 24 3.38 -19.77 -0.25
C GLY A 24 3.40 -18.24 -0.33
N GLY A 25 2.78 -17.55 0.63
CA GLY A 25 2.74 -16.09 0.75
C GLY A 25 3.98 -15.52 1.43
N TYR A 26 3.94 -14.22 1.70
CA TYR A 26 5.11 -13.46 2.17
C TYR A 26 4.89 -12.78 3.52
N PHE A 27 5.97 -12.77 4.31
CA PHE A 27 6.08 -12.11 5.60
C PHE A 27 7.32 -11.23 5.57
N ARG A 28 7.16 -10.00 5.09
CA ARG A 28 8.25 -9.04 4.85
C ARG A 28 8.05 -7.77 5.69
N GLN A 29 7.50 -7.91 6.89
CA GLN A 29 7.25 -6.76 7.75
C GLN A 29 8.54 -5.98 8.03
N PRO A 30 8.48 -4.64 8.03
CA PRO A 30 9.65 -3.78 8.18
C PRO A 30 10.50 -4.06 9.41
N TRP A 31 11.83 -3.95 9.23
CA TRP A 31 12.86 -4.17 10.24
C TRP A 31 12.89 -5.57 10.87
N HIS A 32 12.16 -6.54 10.31
CA HIS A 32 12.38 -7.96 10.60
C HIS A 32 13.42 -8.55 9.63
N ALA A 33 13.89 -9.77 9.93
CA ALA A 33 14.98 -10.41 9.19
C ALA A 33 14.77 -10.46 7.67
N ALA A 34 13.54 -10.77 7.22
CA ALA A 34 13.22 -10.83 5.79
C ALA A 34 13.32 -9.45 5.11
N GLU A 35 12.84 -8.38 5.75
CA GLU A 35 12.97 -7.04 5.18
C GLU A 35 14.44 -6.59 5.19
N LEU A 36 15.21 -6.86 6.25
CA LEU A 36 16.65 -6.57 6.27
C LEU A 36 17.42 -7.28 5.13
N GLU A 37 17.01 -8.50 4.78
CA GLU A 37 17.55 -9.22 3.63
C GLU A 37 17.14 -8.57 2.30
N LEU A 38 15.91 -8.07 2.17
CA LEU A 38 15.46 -7.28 0.99
C LEU A 38 16.24 -5.98 0.83
N ARG A 39 16.60 -5.31 1.94
CA ARG A 39 17.48 -4.13 1.90
C ARG A 39 18.86 -4.48 1.37
N ALA A 40 19.42 -5.61 1.81
CA ALA A 40 20.71 -6.09 1.33
C ALA A 40 20.64 -6.45 -0.16
N TRP A 41 19.56 -7.11 -0.59
CA TRP A 41 19.28 -7.38 -2.00
C TRP A 41 19.21 -6.08 -2.82
N PHE A 42 18.48 -5.07 -2.35
CA PHE A 42 18.36 -3.78 -3.04
C PHE A 42 19.72 -3.11 -3.25
N ARG A 43 20.57 -3.11 -2.22
CA ARG A 43 21.93 -2.56 -2.30
C ARG A 43 22.80 -3.34 -3.27
N SER A 44 22.65 -4.67 -3.33
CA SER A 44 23.36 -5.51 -4.31
C SER A 44 22.92 -5.16 -5.73
N ALA A 45 21.60 -5.12 -5.99
CA ALA A 45 21.04 -4.78 -7.29
C ALA A 45 21.49 -3.38 -7.78
N ALA A 46 21.58 -2.42 -6.85
CA ALA A 46 22.13 -1.09 -7.12
C ALA A 46 23.64 -1.13 -7.41
N ALA A 47 24.42 -1.86 -6.62
CA ALA A 47 25.88 -1.97 -6.78
C ALA A 47 26.27 -2.64 -8.09
N ASP A 48 25.54 -3.66 -8.54
CA ASP A 48 25.74 -4.34 -9.83
C ASP A 48 25.60 -3.38 -11.02
N ARG A 49 24.83 -2.30 -10.84
CA ARG A 49 24.61 -1.23 -11.83
C ARG A 49 25.48 0.00 -11.60
N GLY A 50 26.33 -0.01 -10.57
CA GLY A 50 27.18 1.12 -10.18
C GLY A 50 26.39 2.33 -9.67
N LEU A 51 25.21 2.12 -9.07
CA LEU A 51 24.34 3.18 -8.56
C LEU A 51 24.72 3.53 -7.11
N ALA A 52 24.75 4.83 -6.80
CA ALA A 52 24.99 5.28 -5.44
C ALA A 52 23.70 5.16 -4.61
N VAL A 53 23.74 4.42 -3.51
CA VAL A 53 22.61 4.26 -2.60
C VAL A 53 22.68 5.29 -1.48
N GLU A 54 21.62 6.06 -1.33
CA GLU A 54 21.36 6.94 -0.19
C GLU A 54 20.27 6.29 0.69
N GLU A 55 20.41 6.44 2.00
CA GLU A 55 19.45 5.96 3.01
C GLU A 55 19.10 7.10 3.95
N ASP A 56 17.84 7.26 4.28
CA ASP A 56 17.41 8.24 5.28
C ASP A 56 17.31 7.64 6.70
N PRO A 57 17.17 8.47 7.74
CA PRO A 57 17.11 7.99 9.12
C PRO A 57 15.89 7.12 9.45
N PHE A 58 14.91 7.03 8.54
CA PHE A 58 13.72 6.20 8.69
C PHE A 58 13.86 4.85 8.00
N GLY A 59 14.90 4.67 7.18
CA GLY A 59 15.19 3.43 6.47
C GLY A 59 14.70 3.41 5.03
N ASN A 60 14.21 4.52 4.46
CA ASN A 60 13.97 4.57 3.02
C ASN A 60 15.29 4.52 2.26
N LEU A 61 15.31 3.85 1.10
CA LEU A 61 16.49 3.72 0.24
C LEU A 61 16.24 4.37 -1.12
N VAL A 62 17.22 5.08 -1.67
CA VAL A 62 17.22 5.48 -3.08
C VAL A 62 18.56 5.16 -3.75
N ALA A 63 18.52 4.45 -4.88
CA ALA A 63 19.67 4.17 -5.73
C ALA A 63 19.69 5.12 -6.94
N TRP A 64 20.74 5.92 -7.09
CA TRP A 64 20.78 7.01 -8.06
C TRP A 64 21.63 6.71 -9.30
N TRP A 65 21.09 7.08 -10.48
CA TRP A 65 21.75 7.07 -11.79
C TRP A 65 21.75 8.48 -12.40
N GLY A 66 22.85 8.86 -13.04
CA GLY A 66 22.98 10.16 -13.72
C GLY A 66 23.73 11.22 -12.90
N PRO A 67 23.80 12.46 -13.40
CA PRO A 67 24.58 13.54 -12.78
C PRO A 67 24.04 13.96 -11.41
N ALA A 68 24.92 14.12 -10.42
CA ALA A 68 24.55 14.34 -9.02
C ALA A 68 23.77 15.64 -8.78
N ASP A 69 24.08 16.70 -9.54
CA ASP A 69 23.57 18.07 -9.38
C ASP A 69 22.42 18.41 -10.34
N ALA A 70 21.82 17.42 -11.01
CA ALA A 70 20.69 17.63 -11.91
C ALA A 70 19.34 17.53 -11.18
N PRO A 71 18.25 18.11 -11.76
CA PRO A 71 16.89 17.89 -11.26
C PRO A 71 16.59 16.40 -11.15
N ARG A 72 15.82 15.99 -10.14
CA ARG A 72 15.64 14.58 -9.79
C ARG A 72 14.28 14.04 -10.24
N VAL A 73 14.32 12.89 -10.89
CA VAL A 73 13.17 12.03 -11.20
C VAL A 73 13.30 10.78 -10.35
N LEU A 74 12.20 10.33 -9.78
CA LEU A 74 12.15 9.13 -8.96
C LEU A 74 11.23 8.09 -9.59
N THR A 75 11.58 6.83 -9.40
CA THR A 75 10.72 5.67 -9.61
C THR A 75 10.96 4.68 -8.48
N GLY A 76 10.14 3.65 -8.34
CA GLY A 76 10.25 2.67 -7.27
C GLY A 76 8.91 2.43 -6.60
N SER A 77 8.92 1.72 -5.47
CA SER A 77 7.74 1.39 -4.68
C SER A 77 8.21 0.92 -3.29
N HIS A 78 7.61 -0.12 -2.73
CA HIS A 78 7.97 -0.74 -1.45
C HIS A 78 8.46 -2.19 -1.60
N LEU A 79 9.06 -2.73 -0.53
CA LEU A 79 9.51 -4.13 -0.47
C LEU A 79 8.83 -4.92 0.66
N ASP A 80 8.19 -4.24 1.61
CA ASP A 80 7.39 -4.90 2.64
C ASP A 80 6.06 -5.42 2.09
N SER A 81 5.39 -6.26 2.88
CA SER A 81 4.12 -6.88 2.53
C SER A 81 3.13 -6.83 3.69
N VAL A 82 1.83 -6.97 3.41
CA VAL A 82 0.89 -7.46 4.42
C VAL A 82 1.31 -8.84 4.96
N LEU A 83 0.65 -9.26 6.05
CA LEU A 83 0.81 -10.62 6.56
C LEU A 83 0.26 -11.63 5.55
N ASP A 84 1.11 -12.61 5.21
CA ASP A 84 0.79 -13.63 4.23
C ASP A 84 0.41 -13.03 2.86
N GLY A 85 1.14 -11.98 2.47
CA GLY A 85 0.91 -11.21 1.25
C GLY A 85 1.34 -11.92 -0.03
N GLY A 86 1.10 -11.23 -1.15
CA GLY A 86 1.49 -11.66 -2.49
C GLY A 86 2.96 -11.46 -2.80
N ALA A 87 3.37 -11.88 -3.99
CA ALA A 87 4.77 -11.77 -4.44
C ALA A 87 5.08 -10.45 -5.14
N TYR A 88 4.07 -9.74 -5.64
CA TYR A 88 4.19 -8.67 -6.63
C TYR A 88 3.88 -7.29 -6.07
N ASP A 89 2.94 -7.19 -5.13
CA ASP A 89 2.56 -5.98 -4.39
C ASP A 89 3.77 -5.30 -3.72
N GLY A 90 4.24 -4.19 -4.28
CA GLY A 90 5.52 -3.55 -3.95
C GLY A 90 6.72 -3.98 -4.80
N PRO A 91 7.29 -5.20 -4.61
CA PRO A 91 8.52 -5.64 -5.28
C PRO A 91 8.48 -5.57 -6.80
N LEU A 92 7.31 -5.71 -7.43
CA LEU A 92 7.18 -5.55 -8.87
C LEU A 92 7.65 -4.16 -9.31
N GLY A 93 7.29 -3.11 -8.57
CA GLY A 93 7.73 -1.74 -8.86
C GLY A 93 9.25 -1.61 -8.74
N VAL A 94 9.83 -2.04 -7.61
CA VAL A 94 11.26 -1.91 -7.34
C VAL A 94 12.12 -2.70 -8.33
N VAL A 95 11.77 -3.96 -8.61
CA VAL A 95 12.50 -4.78 -9.59
C VAL A 95 12.35 -4.21 -11.00
N SER A 96 11.15 -3.75 -11.36
CA SER A 96 10.91 -3.16 -12.68
C SER A 96 11.67 -1.85 -12.87
N SER A 97 11.84 -1.05 -11.83
CA SER A 97 12.64 0.18 -11.89
C SER A 97 14.11 -0.09 -12.20
N PHE A 98 14.73 -1.11 -11.57
CA PHE A 98 16.08 -1.52 -11.94
C PHE A 98 16.15 -2.05 -13.37
N ALA A 99 15.22 -2.92 -13.76
CA ALA A 99 15.17 -3.48 -15.11
C ALA A 99 14.93 -2.40 -16.19
N ALA A 100 14.16 -1.36 -15.87
CA ALA A 100 13.94 -0.21 -16.74
C ALA A 100 15.24 0.58 -16.96
N ILE A 101 16.06 0.77 -15.92
CA ILE A 101 17.40 1.38 -16.06
C ILE A 101 18.26 0.57 -17.02
N ASP A 102 18.25 -0.77 -16.92
CA ASP A 102 19.05 -1.62 -17.83
C ASP A 102 18.56 -1.53 -19.26
N ARG A 103 17.23 -1.49 -19.46
CA ARG A 103 16.61 -1.27 -20.77
C ARG A 103 17.02 0.07 -21.37
N MET A 104 16.92 1.15 -20.59
CA MET A 104 17.33 2.50 -20.98
C MET A 104 18.81 2.55 -21.35
N ARG A 105 19.69 1.90 -20.57
CA ARG A 105 21.13 1.81 -20.87
C ARG A 105 21.39 1.04 -22.16
N ALA A 106 20.68 -0.06 -22.38
CA ALA A 106 20.79 -0.85 -23.61
C ALA A 106 20.34 -0.04 -24.84
N ASP A 107 19.37 0.85 -24.68
CA ASP A 107 18.92 1.79 -25.72
C ASP A 107 19.81 3.05 -25.85
N GLY A 108 20.89 3.13 -25.07
CA GLY A 108 21.89 4.20 -25.15
C GLY A 108 21.49 5.51 -24.46
N VAL A 109 20.45 5.49 -23.62
CA VAL A 109 20.00 6.67 -22.87
C VAL A 109 21.08 7.17 -21.92
N GLN A 110 21.34 8.47 -21.95
CA GLN A 110 22.16 9.19 -20.99
C GLN A 110 21.28 10.23 -20.31
N PRO A 111 20.89 10.03 -19.04
CA PRO A 111 19.88 10.86 -18.41
C PRO A 111 20.43 12.27 -18.10
N ALA A 112 19.73 13.30 -18.58
CA ALA A 112 20.02 14.71 -18.29
C ALA A 112 19.54 15.12 -16.88
N ARG A 113 18.52 14.42 -16.38
CA ARG A 113 18.00 14.52 -15.01
C ARG A 113 18.42 13.31 -14.20
N ARG A 114 18.71 13.47 -12.90
CA ARG A 114 19.14 12.36 -12.04
C ARG A 114 17.95 11.42 -11.79
N LEU A 115 18.10 10.14 -12.10
CA LEU A 115 17.05 9.13 -11.91
C LEU A 115 17.32 8.30 -10.65
N GLY A 116 16.38 8.25 -9.73
CA GLY A 116 16.46 7.43 -8.51
C GLY A 116 15.49 6.25 -8.53
N VAL A 117 15.93 5.09 -8.07
CA VAL A 117 15.05 3.97 -7.71
C VAL A 117 14.84 3.98 -6.21
N ALA A 118 13.61 4.16 -5.73
CA ALA A 118 13.24 4.18 -4.33
C ALA A 118 12.72 2.81 -3.86
N ALA A 119 13.06 2.46 -2.63
CA ALA A 119 12.37 1.46 -1.82
C ALA A 119 11.91 2.14 -0.54
N PHE A 120 10.63 2.50 -0.48
CA PHE A 120 10.00 3.05 0.72
C PHE A 120 9.73 1.92 1.72
N VAL A 121 9.87 2.25 3.01
CA VAL A 121 9.65 1.30 4.10
C VAL A 121 8.24 1.45 4.69
N GLU A 122 7.61 0.33 5.07
CA GLU A 122 6.30 0.31 5.73
C GLU A 122 5.23 1.02 4.89
N GLU A 123 5.10 0.62 3.63
CA GLU A 123 4.00 1.08 2.79
C GLU A 123 2.68 0.46 3.27
N GLU A 124 2.70 -0.83 3.58
CA GLU A 124 1.47 -1.58 3.86
C GLU A 124 0.84 -1.19 5.21
N GLY A 125 1.65 -0.63 6.12
CA GLY A 125 1.28 -0.44 7.52
C GLY A 125 1.08 -1.78 8.25
N SER A 126 1.73 -2.84 7.78
CA SER A 126 1.55 -4.21 8.26
C SER A 126 2.07 -4.44 9.68
N ARG A 127 3.06 -3.65 10.13
CA ARG A 127 3.64 -3.73 11.46
C ARG A 127 3.13 -2.64 12.38
N PHE A 128 3.26 -1.37 11.99
CA PHE A 128 2.94 -0.22 12.86
C PHE A 128 1.58 0.43 12.58
N GLY A 129 0.80 -0.11 11.65
CA GLY A 129 -0.60 0.26 11.43
C GLY A 129 -0.84 1.56 10.67
N LEU A 130 0.22 2.31 10.32
CA LEU A 130 0.16 3.49 9.46
C LEU A 130 0.77 3.16 8.09
N ALA A 131 -0.06 3.19 7.05
CA ALA A 131 0.38 2.94 5.67
C ALA A 131 1.20 4.12 5.10
N CYS A 132 2.10 3.80 4.18
CA CYS A 132 3.06 4.70 3.53
C CYS A 132 3.91 5.45 4.58
N LEU A 133 4.27 4.79 5.68
CA LEU A 133 4.94 5.46 6.80
C LEU A 133 6.31 6.02 6.37
N GLY A 134 7.07 5.26 5.58
CA GLY A 134 8.37 5.69 5.07
C GLY A 134 8.31 6.97 4.24
N SER A 135 7.45 7.02 3.22
CA SER A 135 7.27 8.23 2.39
C SER A 135 6.67 9.40 3.18
N ARG A 136 5.73 9.14 4.09
CA ARG A 136 5.16 10.17 4.99
C ARG A 136 6.21 10.80 5.89
N LEU A 137 7.09 10.00 6.49
CA LEU A 137 8.19 10.49 7.32
C LEU A 137 9.21 11.25 6.47
N ALA A 138 9.52 10.76 5.27
CA ALA A 138 10.45 11.42 4.37
C ALA A 138 9.99 12.82 3.93
N LEU A 139 8.67 13.00 3.74
CA LEU A 139 8.05 14.26 3.34
C LEU A 139 7.62 15.14 4.54
N GLY A 140 7.77 14.65 5.77
CA GLY A 140 7.25 15.33 6.97
C GLY A 140 5.72 15.37 7.05
N ALA A 141 5.00 14.59 6.22
CA ALA A 141 3.55 14.45 6.27
C ALA A 141 3.07 13.72 7.54
N THR A 142 3.99 13.04 8.23
CA THR A 142 3.79 12.55 9.61
C THR A 142 4.99 12.99 10.44
N ALA A 143 4.72 13.67 11.55
CA ALA A 143 5.76 14.11 12.47
C ALA A 143 6.40 12.91 13.18
N TRP A 144 7.73 12.92 13.31
CA TRP A 144 8.47 11.84 13.98
C TRP A 144 8.00 11.63 15.42
N GLU A 145 7.69 12.71 16.14
CA GLU A 145 7.19 12.69 17.51
C GLU A 145 5.88 11.91 17.65
N GLN A 146 5.04 11.93 16.62
CA GLN A 146 3.82 11.13 16.59
C GLN A 146 4.11 9.70 16.14
N ALA A 147 4.90 9.53 15.09
CA ALA A 147 5.21 8.21 14.52
C ALA A 147 5.94 7.30 15.52
N ARG A 148 6.88 7.84 16.30
CA ARG A 148 7.65 7.07 17.30
C ARG A 148 6.82 6.45 18.42
N GLU A 149 5.57 6.91 18.59
CA GLU A 149 4.61 6.36 19.56
C GLU A 149 3.75 5.23 18.98
N LEU A 150 3.79 5.01 17.67
CA LEU A 150 3.13 3.86 17.04
C LEU A 150 3.69 2.56 17.63
N THR A 151 2.80 1.59 17.85
CA THR A 151 3.14 0.29 18.42
C THR A 151 2.76 -0.82 17.45
N ASP A 152 3.59 -1.84 17.37
CA ASP A 152 3.24 -3.08 16.69
C ASP A 152 2.35 -3.98 17.56
N ARG A 153 1.99 -5.15 17.01
CA ARG A 153 1.06 -6.09 17.66
C ARG A 153 1.59 -6.69 18.96
N ASP A 154 2.92 -6.66 19.15
CA ASP A 154 3.58 -7.14 20.36
C ASP A 154 3.83 -5.99 21.37
N GLY A 155 3.40 -4.77 21.03
CA GLY A 155 3.54 -3.58 21.86
C GLY A 155 4.91 -2.91 21.74
N VAL A 156 5.74 -3.29 20.76
CA VAL A 156 7.03 -2.63 20.51
C VAL A 156 6.78 -1.28 19.85
N ARG A 157 7.40 -0.22 20.34
CA ARG A 157 7.25 1.11 19.76
C ARG A 157 8.19 1.32 18.57
N LEU A 158 7.75 2.09 17.57
CA LEU A 158 8.58 2.43 16.41
C LEU A 158 9.89 3.10 16.82
N GLY A 159 9.84 4.00 17.82
CA GLY A 159 11.02 4.69 18.33
C GLY A 159 12.05 3.79 19.03
N ASP A 160 11.71 2.54 19.34
CA ASP A 160 12.65 1.55 19.87
C ASP A 160 13.33 0.74 18.76
N VAL A 161 12.79 0.79 17.53
CA VAL A 161 13.27 0.05 16.35
C VAL A 161 14.09 0.97 15.43
N VAL A 162 13.66 2.22 15.31
CA VAL A 162 14.24 3.21 14.41
C VAL A 162 14.69 4.40 15.24
N ALA A 163 15.97 4.79 15.10
CA ALA A 163 16.51 5.95 15.82
C ALA A 163 15.79 7.26 15.43
N GLY A 164 15.33 7.34 14.17
CA GLY A 164 14.69 8.52 13.61
C GLY A 164 15.68 9.59 13.21
N GLY A 165 15.18 10.76 12.83
CA GLY A 165 16.00 11.92 12.45
C GLY A 165 16.14 12.91 13.60
N GLU A 166 17.12 12.72 14.49
CA GLU A 166 17.34 13.64 15.63
C GLU A 166 17.80 15.05 15.22
N ASP A 167 18.21 15.29 13.97
CA ASP A 167 18.88 16.54 13.53
C ASP A 167 18.38 17.16 12.20
N GLY A 168 17.16 16.86 11.74
CA GLY A 168 16.57 17.57 10.58
C GLY A 168 15.77 16.75 9.56
N GLY A 169 15.25 15.59 9.95
CA GLY A 169 14.38 14.76 9.10
C GLY A 169 15.11 14.09 7.93
N SER A 170 14.34 13.65 6.94
CA SER A 170 14.86 13.10 5.69
C SER A 170 15.16 14.22 4.69
N ARG A 171 16.24 14.06 3.92
CA ARG A 171 16.56 14.88 2.73
C ARG A 171 16.53 14.06 1.45
N LEU A 172 16.07 12.81 1.55
CA LEU A 172 16.16 11.83 0.47
C LEU A 172 15.35 12.27 -0.77
N LEU A 173 14.27 13.01 -0.53
CA LEU A 173 13.36 13.51 -1.57
C LEU A 173 13.60 14.98 -1.94
N ASP A 174 14.63 15.63 -1.39
CA ASP A 174 14.98 17.01 -1.73
C ASP A 174 15.28 17.13 -3.23
N GLY A 175 14.59 18.06 -3.90
CA GLY A 175 14.77 18.31 -5.33
C GLY A 175 14.15 17.27 -6.27
N VAL A 176 13.37 16.31 -5.75
CA VAL A 176 12.55 15.40 -6.56
C VAL A 176 11.34 16.16 -7.09
N GLU A 177 11.22 16.26 -8.41
CA GLU A 177 10.14 16.99 -9.07
C GLU A 177 9.06 16.06 -9.63
N THR A 178 9.44 14.82 -9.97
CA THR A 178 8.56 13.85 -10.60
C THR A 178 8.78 12.45 -10.03
N TYR A 179 7.69 11.71 -9.80
CA TYR A 179 7.73 10.32 -9.35
C TYR A 179 6.84 9.42 -10.23
N VAL A 180 7.37 8.30 -10.70
CA VAL A 180 6.59 7.28 -11.43
C VAL A 180 6.66 5.95 -10.71
N GLU A 181 5.54 5.51 -10.18
CA GLU A 181 5.40 4.22 -9.50
C GLU A 181 4.80 3.18 -10.44
N LEU A 182 5.51 2.07 -10.66
CA LEU A 182 4.93 0.91 -11.33
C LEU A 182 4.42 -0.05 -10.26
N HIS A 183 3.20 -0.55 -10.45
CA HIS A 183 2.56 -1.44 -9.50
C HIS A 183 1.74 -2.51 -10.19
N VAL A 184 1.49 -3.65 -9.53
CA VAL A 184 0.43 -4.56 -9.98
C VAL A 184 -0.93 -3.86 -9.80
N GLU A 185 -1.89 -4.06 -10.70
CA GLU A 185 -3.18 -3.37 -10.65
C GLU A 185 -3.95 -3.60 -9.33
N GLN A 186 -3.73 -4.76 -8.69
CA GLN A 186 -4.49 -5.29 -7.54
C GLN A 186 -6.01 -5.47 -7.80
N GLY A 187 -6.48 -5.07 -8.98
CA GLY A 187 -7.80 -5.34 -9.54
C GLY A 187 -7.72 -6.19 -10.81
N ARG A 188 -8.80 -6.18 -11.59
CA ARG A 188 -8.94 -6.96 -12.84
C ARG A 188 -9.37 -6.13 -14.04
N ALA A 189 -9.37 -4.80 -13.93
CA ALA A 189 -9.80 -3.92 -15.00
C ALA A 189 -8.94 -4.08 -16.25
N LEU A 190 -7.63 -4.26 -16.13
CA LEU A 190 -6.74 -4.50 -17.27
C LEU A 190 -7.03 -5.81 -18.01
N VAL A 191 -7.58 -6.81 -17.31
CA VAL A 191 -8.12 -8.02 -17.95
C VAL A 191 -9.35 -7.68 -18.78
N ASP A 192 -10.27 -6.90 -18.21
CA ASP A 192 -11.52 -6.52 -18.88
C ASP A 192 -11.26 -5.56 -20.08
N HIS A 193 -10.14 -4.83 -20.06
CA HIS A 193 -9.66 -3.97 -21.15
C HIS A 193 -8.75 -4.68 -22.17
N ASP A 194 -8.39 -5.94 -21.94
CA ASP A 194 -7.35 -6.65 -22.69
C ASP A 194 -6.06 -5.83 -22.89
N ALA A 195 -5.60 -5.15 -21.83
CA ALA A 195 -4.33 -4.42 -21.82
C ALA A 195 -3.35 -5.02 -20.81
N ALA A 196 -2.06 -5.11 -21.15
CA ALA A 196 -1.02 -5.59 -20.22
C ALA A 196 -0.62 -4.49 -19.22
N VAL A 197 -0.73 -3.23 -19.64
CA VAL A 197 -0.34 -2.04 -18.89
C VAL A 197 -1.47 -1.01 -18.91
N GLY A 198 -1.62 -0.24 -17.84
CA GLY A 198 -2.45 0.96 -17.78
C GLY A 198 -1.78 2.11 -17.03
N VAL A 199 -2.40 3.28 -17.06
CA VAL A 199 -1.93 4.48 -16.33
C VAL A 199 -2.94 4.85 -15.25
N GLY A 200 -2.44 5.24 -14.08
CA GLY A 200 -3.26 5.68 -12.95
C GLY A 200 -3.87 7.06 -13.16
N SER A 201 -5.19 7.20 -12.95
CA SER A 201 -5.88 8.49 -12.95
C SER A 201 -5.94 9.14 -11.58
N ALA A 202 -6.21 8.35 -10.55
CA ALA A 202 -6.36 8.81 -9.17
C ALA A 202 -6.30 7.63 -8.19
N ILE A 203 -6.02 7.94 -6.93
CA ILE A 203 -6.26 7.06 -5.78
C ILE A 203 -7.58 7.46 -5.13
N TRP A 204 -8.47 6.48 -4.95
CA TRP A 204 -9.76 6.69 -4.29
C TRP A 204 -9.59 7.17 -2.84
N PRO A 205 -10.42 8.10 -2.36
CA PRO A 205 -10.50 8.42 -0.95
C PRO A 205 -10.87 7.18 -0.15
N HIS A 206 -10.21 7.03 0.99
CA HIS A 206 -10.37 5.87 1.86
C HIS A 206 -10.12 6.24 3.32
N GLY A 207 -10.63 5.42 4.24
CA GLY A 207 -10.41 5.61 5.67
C GLY A 207 -10.44 4.30 6.46
N ARG A 208 -9.76 4.32 7.60
CA ARG A 208 -9.78 3.27 8.62
C ARG A 208 -10.53 3.79 9.84
N TYR A 209 -11.55 3.04 10.26
CA TYR A 209 -12.46 3.42 11.33
C TYR A 209 -12.53 2.31 12.37
N ARG A 210 -12.27 2.64 13.64
CA ARG A 210 -12.40 1.72 14.77
C ARG A 210 -13.79 1.86 15.37
N TYR A 211 -14.51 0.75 15.44
CA TYR A 211 -15.82 0.62 16.06
C TYR A 211 -15.67 -0.13 17.38
N ASP A 212 -15.97 0.52 18.50
CA ASP A 212 -16.03 -0.09 19.82
C ASP A 212 -17.48 -0.35 20.22
N PHE A 213 -17.88 -1.61 20.16
CA PHE A 213 -19.17 -2.08 20.64
C PHE A 213 -19.03 -2.51 22.10
N THR A 214 -19.86 -1.95 22.99
CA THR A 214 -19.84 -2.26 24.43
C THR A 214 -21.15 -2.87 24.88
N GLY A 215 -21.07 -3.85 25.76
CA GLY A 215 -22.23 -4.55 26.31
C GLY A 215 -21.94 -5.02 27.74
N ARG A 216 -22.61 -6.09 28.15
CA ARG A 216 -22.45 -6.64 29.50
C ARG A 216 -22.00 -8.10 29.44
N ALA A 217 -20.81 -8.36 29.97
CA ALA A 217 -20.33 -9.72 30.12
C ALA A 217 -21.22 -10.51 31.08
N ASP A 218 -21.53 -11.75 30.72
CA ASP A 218 -22.42 -12.61 31.49
C ASP A 218 -22.22 -14.08 31.10
N HIS A 219 -22.86 -15.01 31.80
CA HIS A 219 -22.72 -16.44 31.54
C HIS A 219 -23.58 -16.90 30.34
N ALA A 220 -22.94 -17.47 29.30
CA ALA A 220 -23.61 -17.78 28.04
C ALA A 220 -24.73 -18.83 28.15
N GLY A 221 -24.76 -19.64 29.23
CA GLY A 221 -25.80 -20.66 29.43
C GLY A 221 -26.96 -20.24 30.34
N THR A 222 -26.73 -19.34 31.30
CA THR A 222 -27.72 -19.06 32.37
C THR A 222 -28.39 -17.71 32.21
N THR A 223 -27.76 -16.77 31.50
CA THR A 223 -28.35 -15.47 31.18
C THR A 223 -29.38 -15.67 30.08
N ARG A 224 -30.63 -15.33 30.37
CA ARG A 224 -31.74 -15.42 29.41
C ARG A 224 -31.47 -14.49 28.23
N MET A 225 -31.99 -14.82 27.06
CA MET A 225 -31.69 -14.07 25.83
C MET A 225 -32.21 -12.63 25.91
N GLU A 226 -33.38 -12.42 26.51
CA GLU A 226 -34.02 -11.12 26.71
C GLU A 226 -33.27 -10.20 27.70
N ASP A 227 -32.40 -10.77 28.54
CA ASP A 227 -31.65 -10.01 29.54
C ASP A 227 -30.25 -9.59 29.03
N ARG A 228 -29.84 -10.04 27.85
CA ARG A 228 -28.48 -9.79 27.32
C ARG A 228 -28.34 -8.41 26.69
N ALA A 229 -27.15 -7.84 26.88
CA ALA A 229 -26.62 -6.75 26.08
C ALA A 229 -25.35 -7.27 25.39
N ASP A 230 -25.52 -8.05 24.33
CA ASP A 230 -24.43 -8.77 23.64
C ASP A 230 -23.87 -7.94 22.47
N PRO A 231 -22.66 -7.37 22.58
CA PRO A 231 -22.10 -6.51 21.54
C PRO A 231 -21.65 -7.29 20.30
N MET A 232 -21.50 -8.62 20.37
CA MET A 232 -21.15 -9.44 19.20
C MET A 232 -22.27 -9.43 18.16
N LEU A 233 -23.53 -9.44 18.60
CA LEU A 233 -24.67 -9.42 17.69
C LEU A 233 -24.82 -8.04 17.01
N THR A 234 -24.58 -6.95 17.75
CA THR A 234 -24.52 -5.59 17.20
C THR A 234 -23.41 -5.47 16.15
N TYR A 235 -22.21 -5.96 16.44
CA TYR A 235 -21.10 -6.00 15.48
C TYR A 235 -21.45 -6.82 14.23
N ALA A 236 -21.91 -8.08 14.39
CA ALA A 236 -22.19 -8.97 13.27
C ALA A 236 -23.19 -8.34 12.27
N MET A 237 -24.21 -7.66 12.80
CA MET A 237 -25.22 -6.99 11.99
C MET A 237 -24.68 -5.72 11.32
N THR A 238 -23.76 -5.01 11.98
CA THR A 238 -23.04 -3.88 11.40
C THR A 238 -22.13 -4.34 10.26
N ALA A 239 -21.41 -5.45 10.41
CA ALA A 239 -20.58 -6.02 9.35
C ALA A 239 -21.39 -6.44 8.12
N LEU A 240 -22.55 -7.09 8.33
CA LEU A 240 -23.47 -7.42 7.25
C LEU A 240 -24.03 -6.17 6.57
N ALA A 241 -24.35 -5.13 7.34
CA ALA A 241 -24.79 -3.85 6.81
C ALA A 241 -23.72 -3.17 5.95
N ALA A 242 -22.46 -3.17 6.41
CA ALA A 242 -21.32 -2.61 5.66
C ALA A 242 -21.17 -3.27 4.28
N ASN A 243 -21.12 -4.59 4.23
CA ASN A 243 -21.06 -5.32 2.95
C ASN A 243 -22.27 -5.03 2.06
N LYS A 244 -23.48 -4.95 2.62
CA LYS A 244 -24.69 -4.60 1.85
C LYS A 244 -24.60 -3.20 1.26
N GLN A 245 -24.22 -2.20 2.07
CA GLN A 245 -24.13 -0.81 1.60
C GLN A 245 -23.07 -0.64 0.52
N ALA A 246 -21.88 -1.23 0.70
CA ALA A 246 -20.83 -1.18 -0.31
C ALA A 246 -21.26 -1.79 -1.65
N ARG A 247 -21.96 -2.93 -1.63
CA ARG A 247 -22.49 -3.56 -2.86
C ARG A 247 -23.55 -2.70 -3.55
N LEU A 248 -24.44 -2.07 -2.80
CA LEU A 248 -25.49 -1.21 -3.36
C LEU A 248 -24.93 0.06 -4.00
N SER A 249 -23.84 0.60 -3.46
CA SER A 249 -23.22 1.84 -3.93
C SER A 249 -22.03 1.63 -4.87
N GLY A 250 -21.60 0.39 -5.11
CA GLY A 250 -20.41 0.08 -5.93
C GLY A 250 -19.07 0.34 -5.23
N GLN A 251 -19.08 0.65 -3.94
CA GLN A 251 -17.91 1.07 -3.16
C GLN A 251 -17.24 -0.12 -2.45
N ARG A 252 -16.27 0.13 -1.54
CA ARG A 252 -15.60 -0.91 -0.74
C ARG A 252 -15.78 -0.64 0.75
N ALA A 253 -16.11 -1.67 1.51
CA ALA A 253 -16.23 -1.61 2.97
C ALA A 253 -15.95 -3.00 3.55
N THR A 254 -14.92 -3.12 4.37
CA THR A 254 -14.45 -4.41 4.89
C THR A 254 -14.07 -4.27 6.37
N PHE A 255 -14.70 -5.07 7.23
CA PHE A 255 -14.19 -5.28 8.59
C PHE A 255 -13.11 -6.36 8.56
N GLY A 256 -11.84 -5.95 8.55
CA GLY A 256 -10.69 -6.85 8.39
C GLY A 256 -10.07 -7.35 9.70
N ARG A 257 -10.33 -6.66 10.81
CA ARG A 257 -9.81 -6.99 12.15
C ARG A 257 -10.92 -6.91 13.19
N VAL A 258 -10.95 -7.87 14.09
CA VAL A 258 -11.90 -7.95 15.20
C VAL A 258 -11.18 -8.45 16.44
N GLU A 259 -11.43 -7.78 17.56
CA GLU A 259 -11.00 -8.16 18.89
C GLU A 259 -12.22 -8.29 19.80
N VAL A 260 -12.26 -9.36 20.58
CA VAL A 260 -13.40 -9.68 21.45
C VAL A 260 -12.89 -9.78 22.88
N GLN A 261 -13.64 -9.26 23.85
CA GLN A 261 -13.30 -9.37 25.27
C GLN A 261 -14.51 -9.89 26.05
N PRO A 262 -14.35 -10.92 26.92
CA PRO A 262 -13.11 -11.64 27.26
C PRO A 262 -12.73 -12.75 26.25
N ASN A 263 -13.46 -12.92 25.14
CA ASN A 263 -13.25 -13.97 24.13
C ASN A 263 -13.38 -15.42 24.66
N GLY A 264 -14.21 -15.63 25.68
CA GLY A 264 -14.52 -16.97 26.21
C GLY A 264 -15.70 -17.61 25.47
N THR A 265 -15.60 -18.90 25.16
CA THR A 265 -16.67 -19.65 24.45
C THR A 265 -17.98 -19.76 25.24
N ASN A 266 -17.92 -19.62 26.57
CA ASN A 266 -19.05 -19.73 27.49
C ASN A 266 -19.43 -18.40 28.16
N ALA A 267 -18.99 -17.27 27.60
CA ALA A 267 -19.29 -15.94 28.12
C ALA A 267 -19.91 -15.05 27.03
N VAL A 268 -20.95 -14.29 27.40
CA VAL A 268 -21.38 -13.13 26.61
C VAL A 268 -20.24 -12.11 26.64
N PRO A 269 -19.81 -11.55 25.50
CA PRO A 269 -18.74 -10.55 25.49
C PRO A 269 -19.15 -9.24 26.18
N SER A 270 -18.20 -8.57 26.85
CA SER A 270 -18.38 -7.19 27.32
C SER A 270 -18.02 -6.17 26.25
N ARG A 271 -17.12 -6.50 25.32
CA ARG A 271 -16.66 -5.61 24.26
C ARG A 271 -16.31 -6.36 22.99
N VAL A 272 -16.62 -5.75 21.86
CA VAL A 272 -16.07 -6.09 20.55
C VAL A 272 -15.49 -4.82 19.95
N THR A 273 -14.21 -4.83 19.58
CA THR A 273 -13.58 -3.75 18.83
C THR A 273 -13.31 -4.25 17.42
N ALA A 274 -13.76 -3.53 16.40
CA ALA A 274 -13.62 -3.94 15.01
C ALA A 274 -13.17 -2.78 14.12
N TRP A 275 -12.36 -3.07 13.10
CA TRP A 275 -11.79 -2.05 12.21
C TRP A 275 -12.36 -2.18 10.80
N LEU A 276 -13.00 -1.11 10.35
CA LEU A 276 -13.53 -0.96 9.00
C LEU A 276 -12.51 -0.23 8.13
N ASP A 277 -12.12 -0.85 7.01
CA ASP A 277 -11.54 -0.17 5.86
C ASP A 277 -12.68 0.18 4.89
N ALA A 278 -12.86 1.46 4.57
CA ALA A 278 -13.85 1.91 3.60
C ALA A 278 -13.19 2.78 2.53
N ARG A 279 -13.53 2.53 1.26
CA ARG A 279 -12.98 3.23 0.09
C ARG A 279 -14.10 3.58 -0.87
N ALA A 280 -14.04 4.75 -1.47
CA ALA A 280 -15.06 5.15 -2.44
C ALA A 280 -14.54 6.04 -3.56
N GLU A 281 -15.28 6.12 -4.67
CA GLU A 281 -14.95 6.92 -5.86
C GLU A 281 -14.79 8.42 -5.57
N SER A 282 -15.43 8.93 -4.52
CA SER A 282 -15.30 10.33 -4.13
C SER A 282 -15.47 10.51 -2.62
N THR A 283 -14.95 11.61 -2.08
CA THR A 283 -15.03 11.94 -0.65
C THR A 283 -16.49 12.01 -0.17
N THR A 284 -17.39 12.50 -1.02
CA THR A 284 -18.83 12.54 -0.72
C THR A 284 -19.43 11.14 -0.62
N MET A 285 -19.04 10.23 -1.53
CA MET A 285 -19.51 8.84 -1.50
C MET A 285 -18.92 8.07 -0.32
N LEU A 286 -17.65 8.30 0.04
CA LEU A 286 -17.03 7.71 1.23
C LEU A 286 -17.80 8.12 2.50
N ARG A 287 -18.03 9.42 2.67
CA ARG A 287 -18.82 9.94 3.79
C ARG A 287 -20.24 9.39 3.82
N SER A 288 -20.87 9.23 2.66
CA SER A 288 -22.22 8.67 2.57
C SER A 288 -22.26 7.20 2.95
N LEU A 289 -21.27 6.41 2.50
CA LEU A 289 -21.13 5.00 2.83
C LEU A 289 -20.92 4.80 4.33
N VAL A 290 -19.93 5.48 4.92
CA VAL A 290 -19.61 5.37 6.35
C VAL A 290 -20.79 5.88 7.19
N GLY A 291 -21.38 7.02 6.86
CA GLY A 291 -22.54 7.53 7.57
C GLY A 291 -23.76 6.60 7.52
N ALA A 292 -23.97 5.88 6.42
CA ALA A 292 -25.03 4.87 6.33
C ALA A 292 -24.74 3.65 7.23
N ILE A 293 -23.48 3.23 7.33
CA ILE A 293 -23.03 2.14 8.22
C ILE A 293 -23.20 2.58 9.68
N ASP A 294 -22.72 3.76 10.06
CA ASP A 294 -22.80 4.32 11.41
C ASP A 294 -24.25 4.42 11.89
N LYS A 295 -25.14 4.90 11.01
CA LYS A 295 -26.57 4.98 11.31
C LYS A 295 -27.16 3.61 11.63
N LEU A 296 -26.90 2.61 10.78
CA LEU A 296 -27.40 1.25 10.97
C LEU A 296 -26.81 0.60 12.23
N ALA A 297 -25.52 0.84 12.50
CA ALA A 297 -24.84 0.35 13.69
C ALA A 297 -25.44 0.97 14.96
N THR A 298 -25.70 2.27 14.95
CA THR A 298 -26.32 3.00 16.07
C THR A 298 -27.75 2.54 16.33
N GLU A 299 -28.57 2.42 15.28
CA GLU A 299 -29.93 1.89 15.39
C GLU A 299 -29.95 0.46 15.96
N ARG A 300 -28.97 -0.37 15.55
CA ARG A 300 -28.82 -1.73 16.06
C ARG A 300 -28.40 -1.72 17.53
N ALA A 301 -27.39 -0.93 17.88
CA ALA A 301 -26.90 -0.82 19.25
C ALA A 301 -28.03 -0.44 20.23
N HIS A 302 -28.88 0.53 19.84
CA HIS A 302 -30.04 0.92 20.63
C HIS A 302 -31.03 -0.22 20.84
N ARG A 303 -31.34 -1.02 19.80
CA ARG A 303 -32.26 -2.16 19.91
C ARG A 303 -31.71 -3.28 20.81
N ASP A 304 -30.40 -3.49 20.77
CA ASP A 304 -29.73 -4.56 21.51
C ASP A 304 -29.34 -4.14 22.94
N GLY A 305 -29.58 -2.88 23.33
CA GLY A 305 -29.16 -2.37 24.65
C GLY A 305 -27.64 -2.28 24.82
N THR A 306 -26.90 -2.13 23.72
CA THR A 306 -25.43 -2.03 23.67
C THR A 306 -24.98 -0.60 23.35
N GLY A 307 -23.74 -0.27 23.69
CA GLY A 307 -23.09 0.99 23.29
C GLY A 307 -22.26 0.84 22.03
N ILE A 308 -22.04 1.97 21.34
CA ILE A 308 -21.16 2.07 20.18
C ILE A 308 -20.38 3.39 20.21
N GLU A 309 -19.08 3.32 19.95
CA GLU A 309 -18.23 4.47 19.70
C GLU A 309 -17.47 4.23 18.39
N VAL A 310 -17.37 5.26 17.55
CA VAL A 310 -16.67 5.18 16.27
C VAL A 310 -15.56 6.22 16.25
N THR A 311 -14.32 5.77 16.04
CA THR A 311 -13.15 6.63 15.87
C THR A 311 -12.63 6.53 14.44
N ALA A 312 -12.55 7.64 13.73
CA ALA A 312 -11.79 7.70 12.48
C ALA A 312 -10.29 7.76 12.81
N GLU A 313 -9.57 6.66 12.57
CA GLU A 313 -8.14 6.56 12.90
C GLU A 313 -7.27 7.13 11.78
N SER A 314 -7.72 6.98 10.53
CA SER A 314 -7.13 7.66 9.38
C SER A 314 -8.17 7.89 8.28
N VAL A 315 -8.11 9.04 7.62
CA VAL A 315 -8.93 9.34 6.45
C VAL A 315 -8.07 10.11 5.45
N SER A 316 -7.97 9.57 4.24
CA SER A 316 -7.26 10.20 3.13
C SER A 316 -8.27 10.64 2.07
N GLY A 317 -8.08 11.86 1.57
CA GLY A 317 -8.88 12.38 0.45
C GLY A 317 -8.52 11.69 -0.86
N GLU A 318 -9.26 12.02 -1.91
CA GLU A 318 -8.90 11.65 -3.27
C GLU A 318 -7.55 12.27 -3.64
N VAL A 319 -6.69 11.49 -4.29
CA VAL A 319 -5.46 12.00 -4.89
C VAL A 319 -5.56 11.84 -6.39
N ALA A 320 -5.79 12.95 -7.10
CA ALA A 320 -5.74 12.97 -8.56
C ALA A 320 -4.28 13.10 -9.03
N PHE A 321 -3.87 12.24 -9.95
CA PHE A 321 -2.59 12.39 -10.64
C PHE A 321 -2.66 13.48 -11.70
N ASP A 322 -1.52 14.09 -12.02
CA ASP A 322 -1.45 15.20 -12.96
C ASP A 322 -2.00 14.78 -14.34
N PRO A 323 -3.07 15.41 -14.85
CA PRO A 323 -3.68 14.99 -16.11
C PRO A 323 -2.75 15.11 -17.31
N ALA A 324 -1.85 16.12 -17.32
CA ALA A 324 -0.96 16.32 -18.45
C ALA A 324 0.11 15.21 -18.51
N LEU A 325 0.72 14.86 -17.38
CA LEU A 325 1.64 13.73 -17.31
C LEU A 325 0.93 12.40 -17.58
N ARG A 326 -0.24 12.19 -16.98
CA ARG A 326 -1.06 10.98 -17.20
C ARG A 326 -1.37 10.77 -18.68
N ASP A 327 -1.87 11.80 -19.35
CA ASP A 327 -2.28 11.70 -20.76
C ASP A 327 -1.06 11.55 -21.69
N ASP A 328 0.05 12.26 -21.40
CA ASP A 328 1.31 12.08 -22.15
C ASP A 328 1.84 10.65 -22.05
N LEU A 329 1.82 10.06 -20.85
CA LEU A 329 2.25 8.68 -20.64
C LEU A 329 1.29 7.68 -21.31
N ALA A 330 -0.03 7.88 -21.19
CA ALA A 330 -1.00 7.00 -21.83
C ALA A 330 -0.82 6.98 -23.35
N ASP A 331 -0.66 8.16 -23.97
CA ASP A 331 -0.43 8.29 -25.41
C ASP A 331 0.93 7.70 -25.83
N ALA A 332 2.00 7.97 -25.08
CA ALA A 332 3.33 7.45 -25.37
C ALA A 332 3.41 5.91 -25.30
N LEU A 333 2.53 5.30 -24.51
CA LEU A 333 2.40 3.84 -24.38
C LEU A 333 1.40 3.23 -25.38
N GLY A 334 0.92 4.00 -26.35
CA GLY A 334 0.03 3.52 -27.40
C GLY A 334 -1.46 3.63 -27.07
N GLY A 335 -1.85 4.57 -26.21
CA GLY A 335 -3.24 4.79 -25.81
C GLY A 335 -3.74 3.75 -24.82
N VAL A 336 -2.89 3.37 -23.85
CA VAL A 336 -3.25 2.39 -22.81
C VAL A 336 -4.40 2.88 -21.93
N PRO A 337 -5.17 1.98 -21.30
CA PRO A 337 -6.27 2.37 -20.43
C PRO A 337 -5.82 3.26 -19.26
N VAL A 338 -6.66 4.22 -18.93
CA VAL A 338 -6.50 5.11 -17.77
C VAL A 338 -7.48 4.68 -16.69
N LEU A 339 -6.97 4.27 -15.53
CA LEU A 339 -7.74 3.60 -14.47
C LEU A 339 -7.52 4.25 -13.11
N PRO A 340 -8.54 4.40 -12.26
CA PRO A 340 -8.31 4.74 -10.85
C PRO A 340 -7.87 3.50 -10.08
N THR A 341 -7.10 3.69 -9.01
CA THR A 341 -6.79 2.63 -8.04
C THR A 341 -7.59 2.81 -6.76
N GLN A 342 -7.96 1.68 -6.16
CA GLN A 342 -8.58 1.65 -4.84
C GLN A 342 -7.54 1.42 -3.73
N ALA A 343 -6.29 1.14 -4.06
CA ALA A 343 -5.20 0.98 -3.10
C ALA A 343 -4.50 2.29 -2.78
N GLY A 344 -4.01 2.40 -1.55
CA GLY A 344 -3.03 3.43 -1.19
C GLY A 344 -1.69 3.06 -1.79
N HIS A 345 -0.89 4.06 -2.13
CA HIS A 345 0.47 3.90 -2.63
C HIS A 345 1.29 5.11 -2.22
N ASP A 346 2.62 4.97 -2.19
CA ASP A 346 3.54 6.06 -1.92
C ASP A 346 3.38 7.20 -2.93
N ALA A 347 3.05 6.91 -4.20
CA ALA A 347 2.75 7.93 -5.21
C ALA A 347 1.64 8.90 -4.78
N GLY A 348 0.67 8.42 -3.99
CA GLY A 348 -0.37 9.26 -3.43
C GLY A 348 0.16 10.26 -2.39
N ILE A 349 1.11 9.83 -1.57
CA ILE A 349 1.75 10.68 -0.56
C ILE A 349 2.63 11.74 -1.24
N LEU A 350 3.41 11.34 -2.25
CA LEU A 350 4.27 12.24 -3.01
C LEU A 350 3.46 13.28 -3.79
N GLN A 351 2.38 12.86 -4.46
CA GLN A 351 1.45 13.78 -5.14
C GLN A 351 0.83 14.78 -4.17
N ALA A 352 0.36 14.34 -3.01
CA ALA A 352 -0.23 15.21 -2.00
C ALA A 352 0.79 16.22 -1.42
N ALA A 353 2.08 15.90 -1.44
CA ALA A 353 3.17 16.78 -1.03
C ALA A 353 3.65 17.74 -2.14
N GLY A 354 3.08 17.67 -3.34
CA GLY A 354 3.40 18.54 -4.47
C GLY A 354 4.47 18.02 -5.43
N ILE A 355 4.89 16.76 -5.30
CA ILE A 355 5.74 16.09 -6.28
C ILE A 355 4.86 15.51 -7.38
N THR A 356 5.07 15.93 -8.63
CA THR A 356 4.21 15.48 -9.75
C THR A 356 4.36 13.98 -9.93
N SER A 357 3.30 13.22 -9.64
CA SER A 357 3.36 11.77 -9.61
C SER A 357 2.46 11.13 -10.67
N ALA A 358 2.87 9.97 -11.16
CA ALA A 358 2.09 9.11 -12.02
C ALA A 358 2.25 7.65 -11.59
N MET A 359 1.27 6.83 -11.94
CA MET A 359 1.33 5.39 -11.73
C MET A 359 1.19 4.63 -13.04
N LEU A 360 1.92 3.52 -13.16
CA LEU A 360 1.74 2.51 -14.19
C LEU A 360 1.25 1.22 -13.54
N PHE A 361 0.22 0.61 -14.10
CA PHE A 361 -0.31 -0.66 -13.61
C PHE A 361 0.06 -1.81 -14.53
N VAL A 362 0.44 -2.94 -13.96
CA VAL A 362 0.62 -4.22 -14.65
C VAL A 362 -0.59 -5.10 -14.40
N ARG A 363 -1.08 -5.76 -15.45
CA ARG A 363 -2.25 -6.65 -15.39
C ARG A 363 -2.08 -7.72 -14.31
N ASN A 364 -3.13 -7.86 -13.50
CA ASN A 364 -3.31 -9.01 -12.61
C ASN A 364 -4.44 -9.90 -13.18
N PRO A 365 -4.16 -11.13 -13.63
CA PRO A 365 -5.14 -11.98 -14.31
C PRO A 365 -6.34 -12.38 -13.43
N THR A 366 -6.17 -12.37 -12.10
CA THR A 366 -7.23 -12.78 -11.16
C THR A 366 -7.83 -11.61 -10.39
N GLY A 367 -7.10 -10.49 -10.28
CA GLY A 367 -7.37 -9.40 -9.36
C GLY A 367 -7.22 -9.78 -7.89
N VAL A 368 -6.61 -10.92 -7.58
CA VAL A 368 -6.26 -11.29 -6.21
C VAL A 368 -4.97 -10.57 -5.83
N SER A 369 -4.99 -9.88 -4.70
CA SER A 369 -3.84 -9.25 -4.05
C SER A 369 -3.97 -9.42 -2.52
N HIS A 370 -2.95 -9.02 -1.76
CA HIS A 370 -2.89 -9.23 -0.30
C HIS A 370 -3.12 -10.72 0.09
N SER A 371 -2.63 -11.64 -0.74
CA SER A 371 -2.86 -13.07 -0.61
C SER A 371 -1.73 -13.87 -1.26
N PRO A 372 -1.43 -15.11 -0.79
CA PRO A 372 -0.47 -16.00 -1.44
C PRO A 372 -0.79 -16.35 -2.90
N HIS A 373 -2.04 -16.15 -3.31
CA HIS A 373 -2.53 -16.44 -4.66
C HIS A 373 -2.39 -15.25 -5.62
N GLU A 374 -1.80 -14.13 -5.18
CA GLU A 374 -1.47 -13.03 -6.09
C GLU A 374 -0.53 -13.52 -7.19
N SER A 375 -0.80 -13.06 -8.41
CA SER A 375 -0.02 -13.43 -9.59
C SER A 375 0.03 -12.27 -10.58
N ALA A 376 1.14 -12.17 -11.30
CA ALA A 376 1.24 -11.44 -12.56
C ALA A 376 1.99 -12.32 -13.56
N GLU A 377 1.57 -12.32 -14.82
CA GLU A 377 2.25 -13.12 -15.85
C GLU A 377 3.59 -12.48 -16.22
N ALA A 378 4.60 -13.30 -16.49
CA ALA A 378 5.93 -12.78 -16.83
C ALA A 378 5.91 -11.84 -18.05
N ALA A 379 5.05 -12.12 -19.04
CA ALA A 379 4.87 -11.25 -20.20
C ALA A 379 4.30 -9.87 -19.82
N ASP A 380 3.33 -9.82 -18.90
CA ASP A 380 2.75 -8.57 -18.41
C ASP A 380 3.78 -7.78 -17.57
N CYS A 381 4.56 -8.47 -16.73
CA CYS A 381 5.65 -7.84 -15.98
C CYS A 381 6.70 -7.20 -16.92
N LEU A 382 7.12 -7.92 -17.97
CA LEU A 382 8.08 -7.40 -18.95
C LEU A 382 7.49 -6.23 -19.75
N ALA A 383 6.21 -6.28 -20.12
CA ALA A 383 5.52 -5.15 -20.72
C ALA A 383 5.49 -3.93 -19.78
N GLY A 384 5.31 -4.15 -18.48
CA GLY A 384 5.45 -3.13 -17.45
C GLY A 384 6.84 -2.51 -17.40
N VAL A 385 7.90 -3.32 -17.46
CA VAL A 385 9.30 -2.84 -17.52
C VAL A 385 9.52 -1.95 -18.74
N ASP A 386 9.07 -2.38 -19.92
CA ASP A 386 9.21 -1.59 -21.15
C ASP A 386 8.41 -0.28 -21.09
N ALA A 387 7.20 -0.32 -20.50
CA ALA A 387 6.39 0.86 -20.30
C ALA A 387 7.05 1.86 -19.33
N LEU A 388 7.62 1.37 -18.23
CA LEU A 388 8.34 2.19 -17.27
C LEU A 388 9.61 2.79 -17.89
N ALA A 389 10.40 2.01 -18.63
CA ALA A 389 11.56 2.51 -19.36
C ALA A 389 11.18 3.61 -20.37
N THR A 390 10.06 3.44 -21.08
CA THR A 390 9.52 4.45 -22.00
C THR A 390 9.16 5.74 -21.27
N ALA A 391 8.41 5.64 -20.16
CA ALA A 391 8.01 6.78 -19.34
C ALA A 391 9.24 7.53 -18.79
N LEU A 392 10.18 6.80 -18.18
CA LEU A 392 11.37 7.39 -17.57
C LEU A 392 12.29 8.03 -18.60
N THR A 393 12.47 7.43 -19.78
CA THR A 393 13.26 8.04 -20.87
C THR A 393 12.74 9.42 -21.21
N ARG A 394 11.41 9.59 -21.35
CA ARG A 394 10.81 10.91 -21.61
C ARG A 394 11.07 11.92 -20.50
N LEU A 395 11.03 11.45 -19.25
CA LEU A 395 11.17 12.30 -18.07
C LEU A 395 12.61 12.71 -17.79
N VAL A 396 13.60 11.97 -18.27
CA VAL A 396 15.03 12.22 -18.01
C VAL A 396 15.81 12.75 -19.21
N SER A 397 15.15 12.87 -20.38
CA SER A 397 15.77 13.39 -21.62
C SER A 397 15.97 14.91 -21.61
#